data_AF-U9TQG5-F1
#
_entry.id   AF-U9TQG5-F1
#
_cell.length_a   1.000
_cell.length_b   1.000
_cell.length_c   1.000
_cell.angle_alpha   90.00
_cell.angle_beta   90.00
_cell.angle_gamma   90.00
#
_symmetry.space_group_name_H-M   'P 1'
#
loop_
_entity.id
_entity.type
_entity.pdbx_description
1 polymer ?
#
loop_
_entity_poly.entity_id
_entity_poly.type
_entity_poly.pdbx_seq_one_letter_code
_entity_poly.pdbx_strand_id
1 'polypeptide(L)'
;MNNMTISRELEMLRQEVTRIQIFPPPINDFENIVKLFKRKPSRRKVHIKYPVLLNFFIKKQAQQTYKQCVIDKIIRELWNSTTRNNRIIYIDLCNQISLRINN
;
A
#
# COMPACT_ATOMS: atom_id res chain seq x y z
N MET A 1 22.65 6.10 18.96
CA MET A 1 21.54 5.65 18.09
C MET A 1 20.26 5.76 18.88
N ASN A 2 19.32 6.63 18.48
CA ASN A 2 18.05 6.76 19.19
C ASN A 2 17.22 5.50 18.96
N ASN A 3 16.99 4.74 20.03
CA ASN A 3 16.18 3.54 20.00
C ASN A 3 14.71 3.96 19.85
N MET A 4 14.22 4.11 18.61
CA MET A 4 12.85 4.52 18.35
C MET A 4 11.90 3.39 18.77
N THR A 5 11.06 3.68 19.77
CA THR A 5 10.06 2.72 20.25
C THR A 5 9.00 2.50 19.18
N ILE A 6 8.43 1.28 19.14
CA ILE A 6 7.38 0.92 18.17
C ILE A 6 6.17 1.86 18.28
N SER A 7 5.81 2.26 19.50
CA SER A 7 4.67 3.18 19.74
C SER A 7 4.89 4.55 19.14
N ARG A 8 6.10 5.13 19.31
CA ARG A 8 6.44 6.44 18.73
C ARG A 8 6.50 6.37 17.21
N GLU A 9 7.09 5.30 16.69
CA GLU A 9 7.18 5.04 15.26
C GLU A 9 5.78 4.88 14.62
N LEU A 10 4.85 4.23 15.32
CA LEU A 10 3.45 4.10 14.90
C LEU A 10 2.72 5.44 14.88
N GLU A 11 2.89 6.28 15.91
CA GLU A 11 2.29 7.61 15.95
C GLU A 11 2.80 8.50 14.82
N MET A 12 4.10 8.46 14.55
CA MET A 12 4.70 9.19 13.42
C MET A 12 4.10 8.75 12.10
N LEU A 13 4.07 7.44 11.82
CA LEU A 13 3.48 6.95 10.57
C LEU A 13 1.98 7.29 10.49
N ARG A 14 1.24 7.23 11.61
CA ARG A 14 -0.18 7.59 11.63
C ARG A 14 -0.40 9.06 11.26
N GLN A 15 0.38 9.98 11.83
CA GLN A 15 0.31 11.41 11.51
C GLN A 15 0.72 11.72 10.07
N GLU A 16 1.69 10.97 9.55
CA GLU A 16 2.10 11.10 8.16
C GLU A 16 1.00 10.63 7.23
N VAL A 17 0.43 9.46 7.49
CA VAL A 17 -0.65 8.83 6.73
C VAL A 17 -1.91 9.70 6.68
N THR A 18 -2.22 10.48 7.70
CA THR A 18 -3.35 11.42 7.65
C THR A 18 -3.07 12.62 6.74
N ARG A 19 -1.80 12.97 6.53
CA ARG A 19 -1.39 14.05 5.61
C ARG A 19 -1.29 13.56 4.16
N ILE A 20 -1.01 12.29 3.94
CA ILE A 20 -0.92 11.68 2.60
C ILE A 20 -2.26 11.09 2.17
N GLN A 21 -2.71 11.42 0.96
CA GLN A 21 -3.99 10.95 0.45
C GLN A 21 -3.88 9.50 -0.03
N ILE A 22 -4.07 8.53 0.88
CA ILE A 22 -4.05 7.09 0.59
C ILE A 22 -5.40 6.58 0.07
N PHE A 23 -6.47 7.32 0.34
CA PHE A 23 -7.81 7.02 -0.17
C PHE A 23 -8.41 8.24 -0.90
N PRO A 24 -8.97 8.05 -2.11
CA PRO A 24 -8.88 6.84 -2.95
C PRO A 24 -7.41 6.51 -3.33
N PRO A 25 -7.11 5.35 -3.93
CA PRO A 25 -5.73 5.01 -4.23
C PRO A 25 -5.06 6.09 -5.09
N PRO A 26 -3.84 6.53 -4.76
CA PRO A 26 -3.13 7.60 -5.48
C PRO A 26 -2.51 7.06 -6.79
N ILE A 27 -3.37 6.78 -7.77
CA ILE A 27 -2.99 6.26 -9.09
C ILE A 27 -2.51 7.42 -9.98
N ASN A 28 -1.30 7.88 -9.74
CA ASN A 28 -0.70 8.93 -10.58
C ASN A 28 -0.15 8.37 -11.91
N ASP A 29 0.21 7.08 -11.93
CA ASP A 29 0.75 6.41 -13.11
C ASP A 29 0.54 4.89 -13.01
N PHE A 30 -0.47 4.38 -13.70
CA PHE A 30 -0.87 2.98 -13.64
C PHE A 30 0.21 2.04 -14.22
N GLU A 31 0.76 2.37 -15.39
CA GLU A 31 1.73 1.49 -16.07
C GLU A 31 3.04 1.39 -15.28
N ASN A 32 3.48 2.46 -14.63
CA ASN A 32 4.63 2.38 -13.73
C ASN A 32 4.35 1.54 -12.48
N ILE A 33 3.14 1.62 -11.91
CA ILE A 33 2.75 0.72 -10.80
C ILE A 33 2.79 -0.74 -11.25
N VAL A 34 2.21 -1.06 -12.41
CA VAL A 34 2.23 -2.41 -12.99
C VAL A 34 3.67 -2.91 -13.17
N LYS A 35 4.56 -2.09 -13.74
CA LYS A 35 5.98 -2.44 -13.92
C LYS A 35 6.68 -2.76 -12.59
N LEU A 36 6.39 -2.01 -11.53
CA LEU A 36 6.97 -2.23 -10.20
C LEU A 36 6.49 -3.54 -9.56
N PHE A 37 5.27 -4.00 -9.88
CA PHE A 37 4.74 -5.28 -9.42
C PHE A 37 5.05 -6.45 -10.36
N LYS A 38 5.43 -6.18 -11.62
CA LYS A 38 5.78 -7.20 -12.60
C LYS A 38 7.07 -7.90 -12.18
N ARG A 39 6.93 -9.14 -11.71
CA ARG A 39 8.07 -10.01 -11.40
C ARG A 39 8.69 -10.56 -12.69
N LYS A 40 9.92 -11.09 -12.57
CA LYS A 40 10.54 -11.92 -13.62
C LYS A 40 9.54 -12.99 -14.10
N PRO A 41 9.60 -13.38 -15.40
CA PRO A 41 8.66 -14.33 -15.97
C PRO A 41 8.57 -15.59 -15.11
N SER A 42 7.36 -15.85 -14.61
CA SER A 42 7.02 -16.98 -13.76
C SER A 42 5.77 -17.64 -14.33
N ARG A 43 5.69 -18.98 -14.22
CA ARG A 43 4.52 -19.74 -14.67
C ARG A 43 3.27 -19.50 -13.81
N ARG A 44 3.42 -18.89 -12.63
CA ARG A 44 2.31 -18.63 -11.71
C ARG A 44 1.69 -17.27 -11.98
N LYS A 45 0.36 -17.22 -12.12
CA LYS A 45 -0.39 -15.97 -12.19
C LYS A 45 -0.13 -15.12 -10.95
N VAL A 46 0.11 -13.84 -11.16
CA VAL A 46 0.28 -12.86 -10.10
C VAL A 46 -1.09 -12.35 -9.66
N HIS A 47 -1.33 -12.38 -8.35
CA HIS A 47 -2.53 -11.83 -7.72
C HIS A 47 -2.11 -10.82 -6.66
N ILE A 48 -2.31 -9.54 -6.96
CA ILE A 48 -2.09 -8.44 -6.01
C ILE A 48 -3.31 -8.34 -5.09
N LYS A 49 -3.07 -8.16 -3.79
CA LYS A 49 -4.10 -7.96 -2.78
C LYS A 49 -4.00 -6.54 -2.21
N TYR A 50 -5.11 -6.02 -1.70
CA TYR A 50 -5.16 -4.67 -1.14
C TYR A 50 -4.09 -4.38 -0.06
N PRO A 51 -3.67 -5.30 0.84
CA PRO A 51 -2.64 -4.98 1.83
C PRO A 51 -1.28 -4.72 1.17
N VAL A 52 -0.98 -5.46 0.10
CA VAL A 52 0.26 -5.31 -0.68
C VAL A 52 0.26 -3.95 -1.39
N LEU A 53 -0.87 -3.58 -1.96
CA LEU A 53 -1.01 -2.31 -2.68
C LEU A 53 -1.00 -1.09 -1.74
N LEU A 54 -1.67 -1.18 -0.58
CA LEU A 54 -1.59 -0.14 0.46
C LEU A 54 -0.17 0.01 1.01
N ASN A 55 0.52 -1.11 1.30
CA ASN A 55 1.91 -1.09 1.73
C ASN A 55 2.79 -0.35 0.72
N PHE A 56 2.60 -0.63 -0.58
CA PHE A 56 3.31 0.06 -1.65
C PHE A 56 3.08 1.58 -1.62
N PHE A 57 1.82 2.03 -1.52
CA PHE A 57 1.53 3.47 -1.48
C PHE A 57 2.08 4.15 -0.22
N ILE A 58 1.92 3.53 0.95
CA ILE A 58 2.49 4.03 2.21
C ILE A 58 4.00 4.20 2.06
N LYS A 59 4.72 3.16 1.59
CA LYS A 59 6.17 3.22 1.41
C LYS A 59 6.61 4.24 0.37
N LYS A 60 5.82 4.46 -0.68
CA LYS A 60 6.13 5.44 -1.73
C LYS A 60 5.95 6.89 -1.26
N GLN A 61 5.00 7.13 -0.37
CA GLN A 61 4.63 8.48 0.09
C GLN A 61 5.24 8.85 1.44
N ALA A 62 5.68 7.87 2.23
CA ALA A 62 6.35 8.10 3.51
C ALA A 62 7.72 8.78 3.32
N GLN A 63 8.01 9.75 4.18
CA GLN A 63 9.24 10.53 4.28
C GLN A 63 10.40 9.71 4.85
N GLN A 64 10.10 8.63 5.59
CA GLN A 64 11.10 7.76 6.18
C GLN A 64 10.69 6.29 6.10
N THR A 65 11.67 5.41 6.37
CA THR A 65 11.42 3.97 6.43
C THR A 65 10.91 3.57 7.80
N TYR A 66 9.78 2.85 7.83
CA TYR A 66 9.17 2.32 9.04
C TYR A 66 9.31 0.80 9.11
N LYS A 67 9.34 0.25 10.33
CA LYS A 67 9.31 -1.20 10.56
C LYS A 67 8.06 -1.83 9.96
N GLN A 68 8.21 -3.05 9.44
CA GLN A 68 7.11 -3.74 8.77
C GLN A 68 5.91 -3.96 9.70
N CYS A 69 6.12 -4.29 10.98
CA CYS A 69 5.04 -4.46 11.96
C CYS A 69 4.24 -3.17 12.20
N VAL A 70 4.88 -2.00 12.10
CA VAL A 70 4.23 -0.69 12.22
C VAL A 70 3.37 -0.43 10.99
N ILE A 71 3.92 -0.70 9.80
CA ILE A 71 3.19 -0.58 8.52
C ILE A 71 1.97 -1.50 8.50
N ASP A 72 2.12 -2.77 8.88
CA ASP A 72 1.02 -3.75 8.88
C ASP A 72 -0.12 -3.32 9.81
N LYS A 73 0.22 -2.75 10.97
CA LYS A 73 -0.77 -2.21 11.91
C LYS A 73 -1.53 -1.03 11.30
N ILE A 74 -0.82 -0.08 10.68
CA ILE A 74 -1.44 1.06 9.99
C ILE A 74 -2.32 0.64 8.82
N ILE A 75 -1.87 -0.32 8.00
CA ILE A 75 -2.68 -0.87 6.90
C ILE A 75 -4.00 -1.41 7.42
N ARG A 76 -3.97 -2.16 8.53
CA ARG A 76 -5.18 -2.71 9.16
C ARG A 76 -6.10 -1.61 9.68
N GLU A 77 -5.55 -0.60 10.35
CA GLU A 77 -6.32 0.55 10.85
C GLU A 77 -6.97 1.34 9.71
N LEU A 78 -6.22 1.63 8.64
CA LEU A 78 -6.70 2.31 7.45
C LEU A 78 -7.81 1.52 6.74
N TRP A 79 -7.59 0.22 6.54
CA TRP A 79 -8.58 -0.62 5.87
C TRP A 79 -9.88 -0.73 6.67
N ASN A 80 -9.79 -0.79 7.99
CA ASN A 80 -10.96 -0.88 8.87
C ASN A 80 -11.73 0.46 8.95
N SER A 81 -11.03 1.59 8.92
CA SER A 81 -11.61 2.93 9.03
C SER A 81 -12.12 3.53 7.71
N THR A 82 -11.63 3.05 6.55
CA THR A 82 -12.04 3.58 5.26
C THR A 82 -13.46 3.17 4.84
N THR A 83 -14.03 3.89 3.87
CA THR A 83 -15.39 3.67 3.37
C THR A 83 -15.47 2.41 2.49
N ARG A 84 -16.69 1.86 2.34
CA ARG A 84 -16.96 0.75 1.42
C ARG A 84 -16.53 1.06 -0.02
N ASN A 85 -16.78 2.30 -0.50
CA ASN A 85 -16.41 2.72 -1.84
C ASN A 85 -14.89 2.67 -2.06
N ASN A 86 -14.12 3.17 -1.09
CA ASN A 86 -12.66 3.10 -1.15
C ASN A 86 -12.15 1.66 -1.19
N ARG A 87 -12.76 0.76 -0.42
CA ARG A 87 -12.41 -0.68 -0.48
C ARG A 87 -12.66 -1.28 -1.85
N ILE A 88 -13.81 -0.97 -2.46
CA ILE A 88 -14.17 -1.44 -3.81
C ILE A 88 -13.13 -0.95 -4.83
N ILE A 89 -12.81 0.34 -4.82
CA ILE A 89 -11.82 0.93 -5.75
C ILE A 89 -10.45 0.25 -5.59
N TYR A 90 -10.01 -0.01 -4.35
CA TYR A 90 -8.74 -0.71 -4.10
C TYR A 90 -8.75 -2.16 -4.60
N ILE A 91 -9.85 -2.89 -4.40
CA ILE A 91 -9.99 -4.27 -4.88
C ILE A 91 -9.99 -4.29 -6.41
N ASP A 92 -10.73 -3.39 -7.04
CA ASP A 92 -10.79 -3.28 -8.49
C ASP A 92 -9.41 -2.95 -9.09
N LEU A 93 -8.70 -1.97 -8.51
CA LEU A 93 -7.33 -1.64 -8.91
C LEU A 93 -6.38 -2.84 -8.78
N CYS A 94 -6.49 -3.63 -7.70
CA CYS A 94 -5.70 -4.84 -7.55
C CYS A 94 -5.97 -5.86 -8.66
N ASN A 95 -7.23 -6.02 -9.07
CA ASN A 95 -7.61 -6.89 -10.17
C ASN A 95 -7.06 -6.39 -11.49
N GLN A 96 -7.20 -5.09 -11.79
CA GLN A 96 -6.65 -4.47 -13.00
C GLN A 96 -5.14 -4.66 -13.11
N ILE A 97 -4.38 -4.39 -12.03
CA ILE A 97 -2.93 -4.60 -12.00
C ILE A 97 -2.60 -6.08 -12.24
N SER A 98 -3.31 -6.99 -11.56
CA SER A 98 -3.08 -8.43 -11.70
C SER A 98 -3.33 -8.92 -13.12
N LEU A 99 -4.44 -8.48 -13.75
CA LEU A 99 -4.75 -8.79 -15.14
C LEU A 99 -3.65 -8.25 -16.07
N ARG A 100 -3.24 -7.00 -15.89
CA ARG A 100 -2.22 -6.35 -16.72
C ARG A 100 -0.84 -7.01 -16.61
N ILE A 101 -0.48 -7.58 -15.45
CA ILE A 101 0.77 -8.32 -15.26
C ILE A 101 0.75 -9.68 -15.95
N ASN A 102 -0.41 -10.35 -15.96
CA ASN A 102 -0.57 -11.70 -16.47
C ASN A 102 -0.83 -11.77 -17.99
N ASN A 103 -1.26 -10.65 -18.60
CA ASN A 103 -1.40 -10.46 -20.04
C ASN A 103 -0.10 -9.95 -20.66
#